data_AF-A0A2B4R918-F1
#
_entry.id   AF-A0A2B4R918-F1
#
_cell.length_a   1.000
_cell.length_b   1.000
_cell.length_c   1.000
_cell.angle_alpha   90.00
_cell.angle_beta   90.00
_cell.angle_gamma   90.00
#
_symmetry.space_group_name_H-M   'P 1'
#
loop_
_entity.id
_entity.type
_entity.pdbx_description
1 polymer ?
#
loop_
_entity_poly.entity_id
_entity_poly.type
_entity_poly.pdbx_seq_one_letter_code
_entity_poly.pdbx_strand_id
1 'polypeptide(L)'
;MEKNSLVTLSPDQFQGLSKLRDLAVYENNIQYLPPGVFKGLTNMQSMAVDTNLMCCHLTKEDADCDYTYVDMSSFSSCETMFRNRAPRICVWVVGIMSLVGAVFVIVWRLVFKETKKKNKIQSILLIHLAVSDGLMGVYLIVIGVMDAIWAGQFFLHDYNWRSSLSCQITGAIAVLSSEVSVMTICLLSADRVKNILFPYRGKSLTIKVTHFLCLLIWIVGGLIAFIPTVGIVYFGSRQKGHHFYGRSVVCLPLQLSADKPSGWEYSVAMFVGLNFTLVLFVIVA
;
A
#
# COMPACT_ATOMS: atom_id res chain seq x y z
N MET A 1 -30.24 6.43 -11.86
CA MET A 1 -30.10 4.95 -11.84
C MET A 1 -29.37 4.57 -10.56
N GLU A 2 -30.11 4.46 -9.46
CA GLU A 2 -29.55 4.32 -8.12
C GLU A 2 -30.08 3.02 -7.48
N LYS A 3 -29.27 2.32 -6.68
CA LYS A 3 -29.72 1.14 -5.92
C LYS A 3 -30.28 -0.01 -6.77
N ASN A 4 -29.79 -0.18 -8.00
CA ASN A 4 -30.31 -1.19 -8.94
C ASN A 4 -29.42 -2.44 -9.05
N SER A 5 -28.42 -2.60 -8.18
CA SER A 5 -27.48 -3.73 -8.20
C SER A 5 -26.78 -3.95 -9.56
N LEU A 6 -26.68 -2.90 -10.39
CA LEU A 6 -26.03 -2.98 -11.70
C LEU A 6 -24.55 -3.32 -11.53
N VAL A 7 -24.03 -4.23 -12.36
CA VAL A 7 -22.62 -4.68 -12.27
C VAL A 7 -21.75 -4.06 -13.36
N THR A 8 -22.31 -3.85 -14.54
CA THR A 8 -21.61 -3.27 -15.69
C THR A 8 -22.56 -2.35 -16.46
N LEU A 9 -21.99 -1.37 -17.17
CA LEU A 9 -22.69 -0.56 -18.16
C LEU A 9 -22.13 -0.89 -19.54
N SER A 10 -22.98 -0.90 -20.57
CA SER A 10 -22.51 -1.07 -21.94
C SER A 10 -21.82 0.22 -22.43
N PRO A 11 -20.76 0.15 -23.26
CA PRO A 11 -20.12 1.35 -23.82
C PRO A 11 -21.09 2.28 -24.56
N ASP A 12 -22.12 1.71 -25.19
CA ASP A 12 -23.12 2.46 -25.97
C ASP A 12 -24.43 2.71 -25.21
N GLN A 13 -24.48 2.42 -23.90
CA GLN A 13 -25.71 2.47 -23.09
C GLN A 13 -26.43 3.82 -23.15
N PHE A 14 -25.66 4.91 -23.29
CA PHE A 14 -26.17 6.28 -23.34
C PHE A 14 -26.03 6.92 -24.72
N GLN A 15 -25.70 6.14 -25.74
CA GLN A 15 -25.54 6.65 -27.09
C GLN A 15 -26.87 7.22 -27.61
N GLY A 16 -26.82 8.42 -28.20
CA GLY A 16 -28.02 9.09 -28.73
C GLY A 16 -28.84 9.87 -27.69
N LEU A 17 -28.51 9.79 -26.39
CA LEU A 17 -29.17 10.56 -25.34
C LEU A 17 -28.63 12.00 -25.22
N SER A 18 -28.52 12.71 -26.34
CA SER A 18 -27.94 14.05 -26.41
C SER A 18 -28.71 15.11 -25.62
N LYS A 19 -29.97 14.84 -25.24
CA LYS A 19 -30.81 15.74 -24.43
C LYS A 19 -30.67 15.52 -22.92
N LEU A 20 -29.96 14.48 -22.49
CA LEU A 20 -29.78 14.18 -21.06
C LEU A 20 -28.98 15.29 -20.39
N ARG A 21 -29.46 15.77 -19.24
CA ARG A 21 -28.81 16.82 -18.44
C ARG A 21 -28.28 16.29 -17.12
N ASP A 22 -29.06 15.44 -16.47
CA ASP A 22 -28.73 14.92 -15.15
C ASP A 22 -28.67 13.39 -15.18
N LEU A 23 -27.61 12.82 -14.60
CA LEU A 23 -27.40 11.37 -14.54
C LEU A 23 -26.78 11.00 -13.21
N ALA A 24 -27.55 10.31 -12.40
CA ALA A 24 -27.07 9.68 -11.18
C ALA A 24 -26.80 8.18 -11.43
N VAL A 25 -25.57 7.74 -11.19
CA VAL A 25 -25.12 6.35 -11.23
C VAL A 25 -24.27 6.09 -9.98
N TYR A 26 -24.92 6.01 -8.84
CA TYR A 26 -24.29 5.69 -7.56
C TYR A 26 -25.07 4.60 -6.83
N GLU A 27 -24.45 3.99 -5.82
CA GLU A 27 -25.01 2.88 -5.05
C GLU A 27 -25.44 1.69 -5.95
N ASN A 28 -24.61 1.37 -6.94
CA ASN A 28 -24.71 0.12 -7.69
C ASN A 28 -23.51 -0.78 -7.37
N ASN A 29 -23.40 -1.94 -8.04
CA ASN A 29 -22.25 -2.83 -7.96
C ASN A 29 -21.30 -2.61 -9.15
N ILE A 30 -21.26 -1.39 -9.71
CA ILE A 30 -20.47 -1.06 -10.89
C ILE A 30 -19.01 -0.94 -10.45
N GLN A 31 -18.18 -1.82 -11.00
CA GLN A 31 -16.78 -1.93 -10.59
C GLN A 31 -15.86 -1.01 -11.40
N TYR A 32 -16.18 -0.82 -12.67
CA TYR A 32 -15.49 0.11 -13.57
C TYR A 32 -16.47 0.61 -14.64
N LEU A 33 -16.14 1.74 -15.24
CA LEU A 33 -16.87 2.29 -16.38
C LEU A 33 -16.11 1.97 -17.67
N PRO A 34 -16.79 1.54 -18.75
CA PRO A 34 -16.09 1.35 -20.01
C PRO A 34 -15.61 2.69 -20.58
N PRO A 35 -14.48 2.69 -21.33
CA PRO A 35 -14.00 3.87 -22.01
C PRO A 35 -15.08 4.43 -22.94
N GLY A 36 -15.35 5.74 -22.84
CA GLY A 36 -16.33 6.39 -23.70
C GLY A 36 -17.80 6.12 -23.39
N VAL A 37 -18.14 5.52 -22.23
CA VAL A 37 -19.54 5.25 -21.83
C VAL A 37 -20.45 6.50 -21.85
N PHE A 38 -19.89 7.69 -21.61
CA PHE A 38 -20.62 8.96 -21.63
C PHE A 38 -20.42 9.75 -22.93
N LYS A 39 -19.85 9.12 -23.97
CA LYS A 39 -19.63 9.76 -25.26
C LYS A 39 -20.98 10.09 -25.91
N GLY A 40 -21.17 11.35 -26.29
CA GLY A 40 -22.41 11.83 -26.92
C GLY A 40 -23.41 12.51 -25.95
N LEU A 41 -23.13 12.52 -24.65
CA LEU A 41 -23.90 13.27 -23.65
C LEU A 41 -23.51 14.78 -23.67
N THR A 42 -23.80 15.48 -24.76
CA THR A 42 -23.35 16.86 -24.97
C THR A 42 -24.06 17.89 -24.10
N ASN A 43 -25.32 17.65 -23.69
CA ASN A 43 -26.10 18.56 -22.85
C ASN A 43 -26.01 18.26 -21.35
N MET A 44 -25.08 17.40 -20.94
CA MET A 44 -24.87 17.04 -19.54
C MET A 44 -24.57 18.27 -18.68
N GLN A 45 -25.18 18.36 -17.49
CA GLN A 45 -25.04 19.45 -16.52
C GLN A 45 -24.59 18.94 -15.16
N SER A 46 -25.16 17.83 -14.66
CA SER A 46 -24.79 17.25 -13.37
C SER A 46 -24.71 15.72 -13.45
N MET A 47 -23.61 15.15 -12.97
CA MET A 47 -23.41 13.71 -12.84
C MET A 47 -23.12 13.34 -11.39
N ALA A 48 -23.74 12.28 -10.88
CA ALA A 48 -23.40 11.72 -9.57
C ALA A 48 -22.89 10.28 -9.73
N VAL A 49 -21.71 9.96 -9.21
CA VAL A 49 -21.09 8.62 -9.30
C VAL A 49 -20.54 8.12 -7.96
N ASP A 50 -20.15 6.86 -7.88
CA ASP A 50 -19.61 6.30 -6.63
C ASP A 50 -18.22 6.86 -6.27
N THR A 51 -17.35 7.10 -7.26
CA THR A 51 -15.95 7.54 -7.01
C THR A 51 -15.53 8.68 -7.93
N ASN A 52 -14.62 9.53 -7.46
CA ASN A 52 -14.06 10.62 -8.27
C ASN A 52 -13.36 10.17 -9.56
N LEU A 53 -12.78 8.95 -9.61
CA LEU A 53 -12.14 8.43 -10.82
C LEU A 53 -13.16 8.06 -11.91
N MET A 54 -14.40 7.77 -11.54
CA MET A 54 -15.49 7.57 -12.51
C MET A 54 -15.87 8.88 -13.20
N CYS A 55 -15.75 10.02 -12.53
CA CYS A 55 -15.94 11.34 -13.14
C CYS A 55 -14.98 11.60 -14.31
N CYS A 56 -13.80 10.99 -14.32
CA CYS A 56 -12.81 11.14 -15.40
C CYS A 56 -13.30 10.62 -16.75
N HIS A 57 -14.37 9.80 -16.79
CA HIS A 57 -15.00 9.36 -18.03
C HIS A 57 -15.86 10.45 -18.69
N LEU A 58 -16.21 11.50 -17.93
CA LEU A 58 -16.95 12.64 -18.43
C LEU A 58 -15.98 13.65 -19.06
N THR A 59 -16.13 13.90 -20.36
CA THR A 59 -15.24 14.78 -21.13
C THR A 59 -15.70 16.24 -21.16
N LYS A 60 -16.87 16.55 -20.59
CA LYS A 60 -17.44 17.89 -20.58
C LYS A 60 -16.97 18.66 -19.35
N GLU A 61 -16.14 19.68 -19.56
CA GLU A 61 -15.55 20.50 -18.50
C GLU A 61 -16.58 21.33 -17.72
N ASP A 62 -17.68 21.74 -18.37
CA ASP A 62 -18.74 22.56 -17.74
C ASP A 62 -19.79 21.74 -16.97
N ALA A 63 -19.68 20.41 -16.95
CA ALA A 63 -20.61 19.56 -16.23
C ALA A 63 -20.10 19.31 -14.81
N ASP A 64 -20.94 19.56 -13.82
CA ASP A 64 -20.65 19.26 -12.43
C ASP A 64 -20.65 17.74 -12.22
N CYS A 65 -19.63 17.21 -11.52
CA CYS A 65 -19.55 15.79 -11.20
C CYS A 65 -19.38 15.61 -9.69
N ASP A 66 -20.45 15.16 -9.05
CA ASP A 66 -20.49 14.82 -7.65
C ASP A 66 -20.20 13.33 -7.43
N TYR A 67 -19.70 12.98 -6.26
CA TYR A 67 -19.40 11.59 -5.93
C TYR A 67 -19.71 11.24 -4.49
N THR A 68 -20.33 10.09 -4.29
CA THR A 68 -20.85 9.67 -2.98
C THR A 68 -19.75 9.24 -2.01
N TYR A 69 -18.69 8.59 -2.51
CA TYR A 69 -17.58 8.14 -1.68
C TYR A 69 -16.33 8.97 -1.91
N VAL A 70 -15.88 9.67 -0.86
CA VAL A 70 -14.55 10.27 -0.80
C VAL A 70 -13.53 9.15 -0.51
N ASP A 71 -13.26 8.33 -1.52
CA ASP A 71 -12.23 7.29 -1.45
C ASP A 71 -10.81 7.91 -1.39
N MET A 72 -9.83 7.10 -1.00
CA MET A 72 -8.40 7.47 -1.00
C MET A 72 -7.86 7.81 -2.42
N SER A 73 -8.71 7.74 -3.44
CA SER A 73 -8.51 8.28 -4.78
C SER A 73 -8.48 9.81 -4.86
N SER A 74 -8.77 10.54 -3.78
CA SER A 74 -8.48 11.99 -3.71
C SER A 74 -6.97 12.29 -3.83
N PHE A 75 -6.12 11.32 -3.47
CA PHE A 75 -4.67 11.40 -3.65
C PHE A 75 -4.23 11.20 -5.11
N SER A 76 -5.07 10.61 -5.96
CA SER A 76 -4.82 10.39 -7.39
C SER A 76 -5.55 11.40 -8.27
N SER A 77 -5.12 11.54 -9.52
CA SER A 77 -5.81 12.33 -10.53
C SER A 77 -6.33 11.44 -11.66
N CYS A 78 -7.05 11.99 -12.63
CA CYS A 78 -7.46 11.23 -13.82
C CYS A 78 -6.24 10.75 -14.62
N GLU A 79 -5.17 11.54 -14.64
CA GLU A 79 -4.00 11.29 -15.47
C GLU A 79 -2.90 10.51 -14.75
N THR A 80 -2.82 10.58 -13.42
CA THR A 80 -1.66 10.07 -12.64
C THR A 80 -2.07 9.42 -11.32
N MET A 81 -1.27 8.47 -10.83
CA MET A 81 -1.48 7.82 -9.53
C MET A 81 -1.33 8.81 -8.38
N PHE A 82 -0.39 9.75 -8.51
CA PHE A 82 -0.23 10.86 -7.57
C PHE A 82 -0.68 12.17 -8.21
N ARG A 83 -1.66 12.84 -7.60
CA ARG A 83 -2.14 14.16 -8.05
C ARG A 83 -1.03 15.22 -8.02
N ASN A 84 -0.18 15.18 -6.99
CA ASN A 84 0.88 16.15 -6.79
C ASN A 84 2.22 15.65 -7.35
N ARG A 85 3.01 16.57 -7.93
CA ARG A 85 4.34 16.25 -8.46
C ARG A 85 5.34 15.86 -7.36
N ALA A 86 5.19 16.37 -6.13
CA ALA A 86 6.11 16.10 -5.03
C ALA A 86 6.19 14.61 -4.65
N PRO A 87 5.08 13.90 -4.31
CA PRO A 87 5.11 12.45 -4.05
C PRO A 87 5.73 11.64 -5.18
N ARG A 88 5.43 12.00 -6.45
CA ARG A 88 5.97 11.31 -7.63
C ARG A 88 7.50 11.38 -7.67
N ILE A 89 8.10 12.54 -7.39
CA ILE A 89 9.57 12.68 -7.30
C ILE A 89 10.11 11.95 -6.06
N CYS A 90 9.45 12.11 -4.91
CA CYS A 90 9.88 11.50 -3.65
C CYS A 90 9.97 9.97 -3.73
N VAL A 91 9.02 9.31 -4.39
CA VAL A 91 9.00 7.85 -4.54
C VAL A 91 10.25 7.34 -5.26
N TRP A 92 10.69 8.02 -6.33
CA TRP A 92 11.93 7.66 -7.03
C TRP A 92 13.17 7.93 -6.18
N VAL A 93 13.25 9.10 -5.54
CA VAL A 93 14.40 9.48 -4.71
C VAL A 93 14.56 8.52 -3.53
N VAL A 94 13.49 8.29 -2.76
CA VAL A 94 13.52 7.39 -1.60
C VAL A 94 13.71 5.93 -2.03
N GLY A 95 13.06 5.50 -3.11
CA GLY A 95 13.23 4.14 -3.65
C GLY A 95 14.66 3.83 -4.04
N ILE A 96 15.31 4.71 -4.82
CA ILE A 96 16.70 4.53 -5.25
C ILE A 96 17.65 4.61 -4.05
N MET A 97 17.49 5.60 -3.17
CA MET A 97 18.33 5.73 -1.98
C MET A 97 18.22 4.51 -1.06
N SER A 98 17.02 3.96 -0.87
CA SER A 98 16.82 2.75 -0.07
C SER A 98 17.53 1.54 -0.68
N LEU A 99 17.40 1.33 -1.99
CA LEU A 99 18.06 0.22 -2.68
C LEU A 99 19.60 0.33 -2.65
N VAL A 100 20.13 1.51 -2.95
CA VAL A 100 21.57 1.76 -2.91
C VAL A 100 22.10 1.60 -1.49
N GLY A 101 21.40 2.15 -0.49
CA GLY A 101 21.74 2.01 0.92
C GLY A 101 21.74 0.55 1.37
N ALA A 102 20.71 -0.22 1.02
CA ALA A 102 20.60 -1.64 1.34
C ALA A 102 21.76 -2.45 0.73
N VAL A 103 22.02 -2.28 -0.57
CA VAL A 103 23.13 -2.95 -1.27
C VAL A 103 24.46 -2.57 -0.64
N PHE A 104 24.69 -1.29 -0.38
CA PHE A 104 25.91 -0.81 0.27
C PHE A 104 26.12 -1.47 1.64
N VAL A 105 25.11 -1.48 2.51
CA VAL A 105 25.21 -2.08 3.85
C VAL A 105 25.48 -3.58 3.77
N ILE A 106 24.77 -4.29 2.89
CA ILE A 106 24.95 -5.74 2.71
C ILE A 106 26.38 -6.04 2.22
N VAL A 107 26.83 -5.39 1.16
CA VAL A 107 28.18 -5.58 0.60
C VAL A 107 29.25 -5.22 1.64
N TRP A 108 29.12 -4.07 2.29
CA TRP A 108 30.06 -3.62 3.31
C TRP A 108 30.21 -4.65 4.44
N ARG A 109 29.09 -5.16 4.97
CA ARG A 109 29.09 -6.13 6.06
C ARG A 109 29.55 -7.53 5.64
N LEU A 110 29.38 -7.91 4.37
CA LEU A 110 29.89 -9.19 3.83
C LEU A 110 31.39 -9.16 3.57
N VAL A 111 31.93 -8.03 3.10
CA VAL A 111 33.37 -7.83 2.83
C VAL A 111 34.15 -7.63 4.13
N PHE A 112 33.70 -6.70 4.98
CA PHE A 112 34.36 -6.38 6.25
C PHE A 112 33.79 -7.23 7.39
N LYS A 113 34.18 -8.50 7.42
CA LYS A 113 33.74 -9.44 8.46
C LYS A 113 34.29 -9.05 9.83
N GLU A 114 33.38 -8.88 10.78
CA GLU A 114 33.72 -8.61 12.17
C GLU A 114 34.40 -9.82 12.85
N THR A 115 35.51 -9.59 13.54
CA THR A 115 36.22 -10.63 14.30
C THR A 115 35.60 -10.88 15.67
N LYS A 116 35.09 -9.82 16.33
CA LYS A 116 34.48 -9.91 17.66
C LYS A 116 33.07 -10.52 17.59
N LYS A 117 32.80 -11.54 18.42
CA LYS A 117 31.50 -12.25 18.45
C LYS A 117 30.29 -11.32 18.66
N LYS A 118 30.42 -10.30 19.50
CA LYS A 118 29.36 -9.29 19.73
C LYS A 118 29.07 -8.47 18.47
N ASN A 119 30.11 -8.03 17.78
CA ASN A 119 29.97 -7.28 16.53
C ASN A 119 29.39 -8.14 15.40
N LYS A 120 29.68 -9.45 15.37
CA LYS A 120 29.06 -10.39 14.42
C LYS A 120 27.54 -10.42 14.56
N ILE A 121 27.01 -10.45 15.79
CA ILE A 121 25.56 -10.46 16.03
C ILE A 121 24.92 -9.17 15.51
N GLN A 122 25.54 -8.02 15.82
CA GLN A 122 25.06 -6.71 15.35
C GLN A 122 25.12 -6.60 13.82
N SER A 123 26.18 -7.12 13.21
CA SER A 123 26.31 -7.20 11.76
C SER A 123 25.20 -8.04 11.12
N ILE A 124 24.81 -9.17 11.72
CA ILE A 124 23.71 -10.01 11.22
C ILE A 124 22.38 -9.25 11.28
N LEU A 125 22.08 -8.60 12.41
CA LEU A 125 20.85 -7.82 12.56
C LEU A 125 20.77 -6.66 11.55
N LEU A 126 21.88 -5.95 11.33
CA LEU A 126 21.96 -4.88 10.34
C LEU A 126 21.79 -5.37 8.89
N ILE A 127 22.25 -6.60 8.57
CA ILE A 127 22.01 -7.20 7.25
C ILE A 127 20.51 -7.50 7.07
N HIS A 128 19.85 -8.11 8.06
CA HIS A 128 18.41 -8.37 7.96
C HIS A 128 17.59 -7.08 7.86
N LEU A 129 17.99 -6.03 8.58
CA LEU A 129 17.39 -4.70 8.48
C LEU A 129 17.58 -4.12 7.07
N ALA A 130 18.79 -4.18 6.50
CA ALA A 130 19.06 -3.70 5.15
C ALA A 130 18.28 -4.49 4.07
N VAL A 131 18.14 -5.81 4.22
CA VAL A 131 17.32 -6.63 3.32
C VAL A 131 15.85 -6.19 3.40
N SER A 132 15.34 -5.98 4.62
CA SER A 132 13.98 -5.52 4.85
C SER A 132 13.73 -4.15 4.23
N ASP A 133 14.57 -3.14 4.51
CA ASP A 133 14.43 -1.78 3.94
C ASP A 133 14.60 -1.77 2.41
N GLY A 134 15.45 -2.66 1.88
CA GLY A 134 15.60 -2.88 0.45
C GLY A 134 14.30 -3.34 -0.22
N LEU A 135 13.49 -4.17 0.45
CA LEU A 135 12.16 -4.57 -0.05
C LEU A 135 11.20 -3.37 -0.14
N MET A 136 11.24 -2.43 0.81
CA MET A 136 10.50 -1.16 0.70
C MET A 136 10.97 -0.36 -0.51
N GLY A 137 12.29 -0.33 -0.76
CA GLY A 137 12.87 0.27 -1.96
C GLY A 137 12.30 -0.32 -3.24
N VAL A 138 12.24 -1.66 -3.35
CA VAL A 138 11.63 -2.36 -4.50
C VAL A 138 10.15 -1.96 -4.65
N TYR A 139 9.38 -1.97 -3.56
CA TYR A 139 7.98 -1.55 -3.57
C TYR A 139 7.81 -0.13 -4.13
N LEU A 140 8.60 0.84 -3.63
CA LEU A 140 8.53 2.23 -4.09
C LEU A 140 8.87 2.37 -5.58
N ILE A 141 9.88 1.65 -6.06
CA ILE A 141 10.21 1.65 -7.48
C ILE A 141 9.08 1.06 -8.33
N VAL A 142 8.44 -0.03 -7.88
CA VAL A 142 7.28 -0.60 -8.58
C VAL A 142 6.15 0.43 -8.70
N ILE A 143 5.81 1.12 -7.61
CA ILE A 143 4.78 2.18 -7.64
C ILE A 143 5.19 3.33 -8.58
N GLY A 144 6.45 3.77 -8.54
CA GLY A 144 6.97 4.83 -9.41
C GLY A 144 6.96 4.45 -10.90
N VAL A 145 7.24 3.18 -11.22
CA VAL A 145 7.17 2.64 -12.59
C VAL A 145 5.72 2.60 -13.08
N MET A 146 4.79 2.11 -12.26
CA MET A 146 3.37 2.03 -12.63
C MET A 146 2.77 3.43 -12.87
N ASP A 147 3.09 4.40 -12.01
CA ASP A 147 2.69 5.81 -12.21
C ASP A 147 3.23 6.38 -13.53
N ALA A 148 4.48 6.06 -13.89
CA ALA A 148 5.08 6.51 -15.14
C ALA A 148 4.44 5.86 -16.37
N ILE A 149 4.09 4.57 -16.31
CA ILE A 149 3.47 3.83 -17.43
C ILE A 149 2.05 4.35 -17.70
N TRP A 150 1.27 4.63 -16.65
CA TRP A 150 -0.12 5.04 -16.78
C TRP A 150 -0.34 6.54 -16.86
N ALA A 151 0.74 7.33 -16.91
CA ALA A 151 0.66 8.77 -17.01
C ALA A 151 -0.18 9.22 -18.23
N GLY A 152 -1.17 10.09 -17.98
CA GLY A 152 -2.13 10.60 -18.95
C GLY A 152 -3.44 9.79 -19.05
N GLN A 153 -3.49 8.55 -18.54
CA GLN A 153 -4.66 7.67 -18.66
C GLN A 153 -4.81 6.70 -17.47
N PHE A 154 -4.49 7.19 -16.26
CA PHE A 154 -4.51 6.38 -15.04
C PHE A 154 -5.92 5.84 -14.71
N PHE A 155 -6.96 6.66 -14.88
CA PHE A 155 -8.33 6.28 -14.52
C PHE A 155 -8.83 5.00 -15.23
N LEU A 156 -8.35 4.71 -16.44
CA LEU A 156 -8.69 3.49 -17.18
C LEU A 156 -8.05 2.22 -16.59
N HIS A 157 -6.97 2.38 -15.83
CA HIS A 157 -6.17 1.28 -15.29
C HIS A 157 -6.38 1.07 -13.78
N ASP A 158 -6.94 2.06 -13.06
CA ASP A 158 -7.13 2.02 -11.60
C ASP A 158 -7.81 0.73 -11.11
N TYR A 159 -8.96 0.40 -11.69
CA TYR A 159 -9.74 -0.76 -11.27
C TYR A 159 -8.98 -2.08 -11.48
N ASN A 160 -8.40 -2.28 -12.67
CA ASN A 160 -7.64 -3.49 -13.01
C ASN A 160 -6.39 -3.61 -12.13
N TRP A 161 -5.73 -2.49 -11.84
CA TRP A 161 -4.58 -2.47 -10.93
C TRP A 161 -4.99 -2.89 -9.52
N ARG A 162 -5.99 -2.23 -8.93
CA ARG A 162 -6.40 -2.46 -7.53
C ARG A 162 -7.05 -3.83 -7.29
N SER A 163 -7.66 -4.42 -8.31
CA SER A 163 -8.19 -5.79 -8.26
C SER A 163 -7.14 -6.86 -8.57
N SER A 164 -5.99 -6.49 -9.14
CA SER A 164 -4.97 -7.45 -9.53
C SER A 164 -4.25 -8.13 -8.35
N LEU A 165 -3.75 -9.34 -8.61
CA LEU A 165 -2.80 -10.01 -7.72
C LEU A 165 -1.48 -9.22 -7.58
N SER A 166 -1.05 -8.50 -8.64
CA SER A 166 0.16 -7.67 -8.59
C SER A 166 0.07 -6.58 -7.53
N CYS A 167 -1.07 -5.92 -7.38
CA CYS A 167 -1.27 -4.95 -6.31
C CYS A 167 -1.24 -5.61 -4.93
N GLN A 168 -1.87 -6.78 -4.77
CA GLN A 168 -1.84 -7.53 -3.51
C GLN A 168 -0.42 -7.92 -3.08
N ILE A 169 0.39 -8.45 -4.01
CA ILE A 169 1.78 -8.81 -3.73
C ILE A 169 2.61 -7.56 -3.43
N THR A 170 2.42 -6.49 -4.21
CA THR A 170 3.12 -5.21 -4.00
C THR A 170 2.85 -4.64 -2.61
N GLY A 171 1.58 -4.64 -2.19
CA GLY A 171 1.17 -4.25 -0.84
C GLY A 171 1.72 -5.16 0.25
N ALA A 172 1.67 -6.48 0.07
CA ALA A 172 2.23 -7.44 1.01
C ALA A 172 3.75 -7.27 1.18
N ILE A 173 4.50 -6.99 0.10
CA ILE A 173 5.94 -6.72 0.18
C ILE A 173 6.21 -5.47 1.02
N ALA A 174 5.43 -4.40 0.84
CA ALA A 174 5.57 -3.18 1.63
C ALA A 174 5.33 -3.44 3.14
N VAL A 175 4.29 -4.21 3.47
CA VAL A 175 3.97 -4.58 4.86
C VAL A 175 5.04 -5.50 5.45
N LEU A 176 5.48 -6.51 4.70
CA LEU A 176 6.55 -7.41 5.14
C LEU A 176 7.80 -6.61 5.52
N SER A 177 8.18 -5.67 4.65
CA SER A 177 9.32 -4.79 4.87
C SER A 177 9.14 -3.92 6.13
N SER A 178 8.02 -3.21 6.27
CA SER A 178 7.83 -2.32 7.42
C SER A 178 7.81 -3.08 8.74
N GLU A 179 7.11 -4.22 8.80
CA GLU A 179 6.94 -5.00 10.03
C GLU A 179 8.26 -5.69 10.45
N VAL A 180 8.97 -6.31 9.50
CA VAL A 180 10.27 -6.93 9.77
C VAL A 180 11.30 -5.90 10.21
N SER A 181 11.31 -4.70 9.61
CA SER A 181 12.22 -3.62 10.01
C SER A 181 11.95 -3.15 11.44
N VAL A 182 10.69 -2.87 11.81
CA VAL A 182 10.33 -2.43 13.17
C VAL A 182 10.65 -3.51 14.22
N MET A 183 10.32 -4.78 13.94
CA MET A 183 10.67 -5.89 14.84
C MET A 183 12.18 -6.08 14.97
N THR A 184 12.95 -5.90 13.88
CA THR A 184 14.42 -6.01 13.89
C THR A 184 15.06 -4.86 14.68
N ILE A 185 14.56 -3.63 14.52
CA ILE A 185 15.02 -2.47 15.30
C ILE A 185 14.72 -2.68 16.79
N CYS A 186 13.52 -3.16 17.13
CA CYS A 186 13.17 -3.53 18.51
C CYS A 186 14.13 -4.57 19.09
N LEU A 187 14.47 -5.63 18.34
CA LEU A 187 15.44 -6.64 18.77
C LEU A 187 16.85 -6.05 18.95
N LEU A 188 17.26 -5.14 18.06
CA LEU A 188 18.54 -4.45 18.17
C LEU A 188 18.59 -3.58 19.44
N SER A 189 17.54 -2.81 19.71
CA SER A 189 17.43 -1.98 20.92
C SER A 189 17.44 -2.85 22.18
N ALA A 190 16.68 -3.96 22.21
CA ALA A 190 16.66 -4.88 23.34
C ALA A 190 18.04 -5.50 23.62
N ASP A 191 18.79 -5.91 22.59
CA ASP A 191 20.17 -6.41 22.75
C ASP A 191 21.10 -5.31 23.29
N ARG A 192 20.97 -4.07 22.80
CA ARG A 192 21.78 -2.93 23.26
C ARG A 192 21.52 -2.62 24.74
N VAL A 193 20.26 -2.44 25.13
CA VAL A 193 19.87 -2.12 26.50
C VAL A 193 20.37 -3.17 27.48
N LYS A 194 20.14 -4.45 27.16
CA LYS A 194 20.61 -5.55 28.00
C LYS A 194 22.12 -5.53 28.19
N ASN A 195 22.88 -5.31 27.12
CA ASN A 195 24.34 -5.32 27.17
C ASN A 195 24.93 -4.07 27.86
N ILE A 196 24.23 -2.94 27.85
CA ILE A 196 24.67 -1.68 28.48
C ILE A 196 24.29 -1.65 29.97
N LEU A 197 23.03 -1.92 30.32
CA LEU A 197 22.53 -1.83 31.70
C LEU A 197 22.92 -3.05 32.55
N PHE A 198 23.01 -4.24 31.95
CA PHE A 198 23.25 -5.49 32.69
C PHE A 198 24.45 -6.28 32.12
N PRO A 199 25.67 -5.72 32.15
CA PRO A 199 26.85 -6.33 31.53
C PRO A 199 27.22 -7.69 32.12
N TYR A 200 26.84 -7.97 33.38
CA TYR A 200 27.16 -9.21 34.09
C TYR A 200 25.92 -10.08 34.43
N ARG A 201 24.70 -9.59 34.17
CA ARG A 201 23.45 -10.28 34.51
C ARG A 201 22.79 -10.85 33.25
N GLY A 202 23.08 -12.14 32.99
CA GLY A 202 22.40 -12.94 31.97
C GLY A 202 23.28 -13.35 30.79
N LYS A 203 22.83 -14.38 30.05
CA LYS A 203 23.53 -14.85 28.84
C LYS A 203 23.33 -13.82 27.71
N SER A 204 24.41 -13.40 27.07
CA SER A 204 24.36 -12.58 25.84
C SER A 204 23.67 -13.36 24.72
N LEU A 205 23.10 -12.66 23.73
CA LEU A 205 22.63 -13.35 22.52
C LEU A 205 23.78 -14.18 21.93
N THR A 206 23.43 -15.36 21.43
CA THR A 206 24.36 -16.21 20.68
C THR A 206 23.99 -16.15 19.22
N ILE A 207 24.96 -16.33 18.33
CA ILE A 207 24.75 -16.29 16.87
C ILE A 207 23.61 -17.25 16.43
N LYS A 208 23.54 -18.45 17.02
CA LYS A 208 22.46 -19.42 16.75
C LYS A 208 21.08 -18.87 17.13
N VAL A 209 20.97 -18.29 18.32
CA VAL A 209 19.73 -17.66 18.80
C VAL A 209 19.37 -16.45 17.96
N THR A 210 20.34 -15.63 17.55
CA THR A 210 20.11 -14.48 16.67
C THR A 210 19.51 -14.92 15.33
N HIS A 211 20.09 -15.92 14.66
CA HIS A 211 19.52 -16.43 13.41
C HIS A 211 18.11 -16.99 13.60
N PHE A 212 17.87 -17.73 14.68
CA PHE A 212 16.54 -18.24 15.00
C PHE A 212 15.52 -17.11 15.21
N LEU A 213 15.88 -16.06 15.98
CA LEU A 213 15.01 -14.90 16.20
C LEU A 213 14.76 -14.12 14.91
N CYS A 214 15.78 -13.92 14.07
CA CYS A 214 15.60 -13.28 12.76
C CYS A 214 14.63 -14.10 11.89
N LEU A 215 14.83 -15.42 11.82
CA LEU A 215 13.93 -16.30 11.07
C LEU A 215 12.50 -16.24 11.61
N LEU A 216 12.31 -16.20 12.94
CA LEU A 216 11.01 -16.02 13.55
C LEU A 216 10.37 -14.67 13.16
N ILE A 217 11.14 -13.58 13.19
CA ILE A 217 10.66 -12.24 12.76
C ILE A 217 10.19 -12.29 11.29
N TRP A 218 10.96 -12.92 10.40
CA TRP A 218 10.58 -13.07 9.00
C TRP A 218 9.32 -13.92 8.82
N ILE A 219 9.14 -14.99 9.60
CA ILE A 219 7.92 -15.79 9.58
C ILE A 219 6.73 -14.98 10.07
N VAL A 220 6.85 -14.31 11.21
CA VAL A 220 5.77 -13.49 11.79
C VAL A 220 5.40 -12.35 10.85
N GLY A 221 6.38 -11.61 10.32
CA GLY A 221 6.17 -10.57 9.32
C GLY A 221 5.54 -11.10 8.03
N GLY A 222 5.96 -12.29 7.57
CA GLY A 222 5.36 -12.98 6.43
C GLY A 222 3.90 -13.36 6.66
N LEU A 223 3.57 -13.90 7.82
CA LEU A 223 2.19 -14.19 8.19
C LEU A 223 1.36 -12.91 8.20
N ILE A 224 1.84 -11.84 8.84
CA ILE A 224 1.15 -10.56 8.88
C ILE A 224 0.91 -10.00 7.46
N ALA A 225 1.94 -10.01 6.61
CA ALA A 225 1.87 -9.46 5.28
C ALA A 225 1.00 -10.27 4.29
N PHE A 226 0.99 -11.60 4.41
CA PHE A 226 0.33 -12.46 3.41
C PHE A 226 -1.00 -13.05 3.89
N ILE A 227 -1.35 -13.02 5.18
CA ILE A 227 -2.68 -13.45 5.64
C ILE A 227 -3.83 -12.76 4.86
N PRO A 228 -3.79 -11.43 4.60
CA PRO A 228 -4.87 -10.76 3.87
C PRO A 228 -4.99 -11.15 2.39
N THR A 229 -3.98 -11.80 1.81
CA THR A 229 -4.00 -12.23 0.39
C THR A 229 -4.64 -13.61 0.19
N VAL A 230 -4.85 -14.38 1.27
CA VAL A 230 -5.39 -15.75 1.22
C VAL A 230 -6.88 -15.80 0.85
N GLY A 231 -7.54 -14.65 0.64
CA GLY A 231 -8.93 -14.61 0.17
C GLY A 231 -9.96 -14.97 1.24
N ILE A 232 -9.62 -14.78 2.52
CA ILE A 232 -10.56 -14.97 3.63
C ILE A 232 -11.68 -13.93 3.52
N VAL A 233 -12.92 -14.35 3.74
CA VAL A 233 -14.13 -13.50 3.65
C VAL A 233 -14.00 -12.22 4.49
N TYR A 234 -13.31 -12.29 5.64
CA TYR A 234 -13.04 -11.15 6.51
C TYR A 234 -12.27 -10.01 5.84
N PHE A 235 -11.37 -10.32 4.91
CA PHE A 235 -10.55 -9.34 4.17
C PHE A 235 -11.16 -8.94 2.82
N GLY A 236 -12.17 -9.67 2.35
CA GLY A 236 -12.91 -9.35 1.13
C GLY A 236 -13.85 -8.17 1.33
N SER A 237 -13.86 -7.21 0.39
CA SER A 237 -14.90 -6.18 0.35
C SER A 237 -16.11 -6.72 -0.43
N ARG A 238 -17.29 -6.75 0.21
CA ARG A 238 -18.54 -7.24 -0.41
C ARG A 238 -19.13 -6.27 -1.45
N GLN A 239 -18.66 -5.02 -1.51
CA GLN A 239 -19.31 -3.95 -2.30
C GLN A 239 -18.47 -3.37 -3.46
N LYS A 240 -17.14 -3.48 -3.48
CA LYS A 240 -16.31 -2.73 -4.48
C LYS A 240 -15.31 -3.56 -5.30
N GLY A 241 -15.29 -4.89 -5.19
CA GLY A 241 -14.43 -5.74 -6.05
C GLY A 241 -12.91 -5.60 -5.85
N HIS A 242 -12.45 -4.80 -4.87
CA HIS A 242 -11.04 -4.67 -4.53
C HIS A 242 -10.66 -5.54 -3.33
N HIS A 243 -9.44 -6.09 -3.37
CA HIS A 243 -8.84 -6.84 -2.27
C HIS A 243 -8.39 -5.91 -1.12
N PHE A 244 -8.00 -6.49 0.01
CA PHE A 244 -7.57 -5.75 1.20
C PHE A 244 -6.49 -4.68 0.92
N TYR A 245 -5.47 -5.03 0.14
CA TYR A 245 -4.41 -4.11 -0.29
C TYR A 245 -4.87 -3.13 -1.37
N GLY A 246 -5.85 -3.51 -2.20
CA GLY A 246 -6.40 -2.68 -3.29
C GLY A 246 -7.32 -1.54 -2.85
N ARG A 247 -7.32 -1.18 -1.56
CA ARG A 247 -8.09 -0.03 -1.03
C ARG A 247 -7.52 1.31 -1.43
N SER A 248 -6.21 1.34 -1.67
CA SER A 248 -5.48 2.50 -2.12
C SER A 248 -4.86 2.24 -3.49
N VAL A 249 -4.68 3.31 -4.28
CA VAL A 249 -3.94 3.27 -5.55
C VAL A 249 -2.49 2.80 -5.37
N VAL A 250 -1.91 3.00 -4.18
CA VAL A 250 -0.55 2.54 -3.83
C VAL A 250 -0.52 1.16 -3.18
N CYS A 251 -1.65 0.44 -3.15
CA CYS A 251 -1.73 -0.94 -2.62
C CYS A 251 -1.43 -1.08 -1.11
N LEU A 252 -1.68 -0.03 -0.31
CA LEU A 252 -1.51 -0.06 1.14
C LEU A 252 -2.84 -0.16 1.89
N PRO A 253 -2.90 -0.91 3.00
CA PRO A 253 -4.13 -1.14 3.77
C PRO A 253 -4.39 -0.07 4.85
N LEU A 254 -3.91 1.16 4.64
CA LEU A 254 -4.01 2.27 5.60
C LEU A 254 -5.46 2.79 5.72
N GLN A 255 -5.92 2.96 6.96
CA GLN A 255 -7.23 3.53 7.26
C GLN A 255 -7.10 5.04 7.50
N LEU A 256 -7.20 5.82 6.41
CA LEU A 256 -7.20 7.30 6.47
C LEU A 256 -8.61 7.90 6.34
N SER A 257 -9.62 7.09 6.02
CA SER A 257 -11.02 7.51 5.88
C SER A 257 -11.84 7.16 7.12
N ALA A 258 -12.93 7.90 7.35
CA ALA A 258 -13.87 7.66 8.46
C ALA A 258 -14.66 6.35 8.32
N ASP A 259 -14.70 5.78 7.12
CA ASP A 259 -15.36 4.50 6.85
C ASP A 259 -14.62 3.32 7.50
N LYS A 260 -15.40 2.32 7.92
CA LYS A 260 -14.92 1.08 8.56
C LYS A 260 -15.09 -0.12 7.61
N PRO A 261 -14.21 -0.28 6.60
CA PRO A 261 -14.29 -1.38 5.64
C PRO A 261 -13.92 -2.72 6.30
N SER A 262 -14.28 -3.86 5.70
CA SER A 262 -13.97 -5.20 6.24
C SER A 262 -12.49 -5.37 6.63
N GLY A 263 -12.15 -6.00 7.74
CA GLY A 263 -10.75 -6.11 8.17
C GLY A 263 -10.05 -4.81 8.57
N TRP A 264 -10.78 -3.71 8.80
CA TRP A 264 -10.21 -2.48 9.37
C TRP A 264 -9.55 -2.71 10.74
N GLU A 265 -10.12 -3.57 11.59
CA GLU A 265 -9.58 -3.89 12.91
C GLU A 265 -8.17 -4.48 12.81
N TYR A 266 -7.94 -5.32 11.79
CA TYR A 266 -6.64 -5.89 11.50
C TYR A 266 -5.61 -4.82 11.12
N SER A 267 -5.96 -3.91 10.20
CA SER A 267 -5.09 -2.78 9.84
C SER A 267 -4.73 -1.94 11.06
N VAL A 268 -5.71 -1.59 11.90
CA VAL A 268 -5.48 -0.78 13.10
C VAL A 268 -4.61 -1.54 14.11
N ALA A 269 -4.90 -2.81 14.38
CA ALA A 269 -4.15 -3.62 15.33
C ALA A 269 -2.67 -3.73 14.93
N MET A 270 -2.36 -3.93 13.66
CA MET A 270 -0.99 -4.10 13.19
C MET A 270 -0.27 -2.75 12.99
N PHE A 271 -0.82 -1.84 12.17
CA PHE A 271 -0.13 -0.60 11.80
C PHE A 271 -0.14 0.47 12.89
N VAL A 272 -1.15 0.44 13.76
CA VAL A 272 -1.23 1.38 14.89
C VAL A 272 -0.82 0.65 16.17
N GLY A 273 -1.53 -0.39 16.57
CA GLY A 273 -1.30 -1.05 17.86
C GLY A 273 0.11 -1.63 18.03
N LEU A 274 0.47 -2.59 17.17
CA LEU A 274 1.77 -3.27 17.26
C LEU A 274 2.93 -2.31 17.03
N ASN A 275 2.89 -1.54 15.93
CA ASN A 275 3.97 -0.60 15.60
C ASN A 275 4.14 0.48 16.66
N PHE A 276 3.06 1.06 17.19
CA PHE A 276 3.16 2.01 18.30
C PHE A 276 3.80 1.38 19.53
N THR A 277 3.41 0.16 19.90
CA THR A 277 4.00 -0.54 21.06
C THR A 277 5.49 -0.80 20.86
N LEU A 278 5.90 -1.26 19.67
CA LEU A 278 7.31 -1.54 19.36
C LEU A 278 8.15 -0.26 19.30
N VAL A 279 7.62 0.81 18.69
CA VAL A 279 8.31 2.10 18.63
C VAL A 279 8.43 2.74 20.00
N LEU A 280 7.38 2.69 20.84
CA LEU A 280 7.46 3.13 22.23
C LEU A 280 8.54 2.38 23.00
N PHE A 281 8.60 1.05 22.85
CA PHE A 281 9.67 0.26 23.44
C PHE A 281 11.05 0.74 22.98
N VAL A 282 11.24 0.97 21.67
CA VAL A 282 12.51 1.47 21.11
C VAL A 282 12.88 2.86 21.65
N ILE A 283 11.91 3.74 21.89
CA ILE A 283 12.16 5.08 22.44
C ILE A 283 12.56 5.02 23.91
N VAL A 284 11.94 4.12 24.68
CA VAL A 284 12.22 3.95 26.12
C VAL A 284 13.52 3.20 26.37
N ALA A 285 13.92 2.33 25.44
CA ALA A 285 15.10 1.49 25.47
C ALA A 285 16.39 2.29 25.18
#